data_AF-A0A5C3DQD9-F1
#
_entry.id   AF-A0A5C3DQD9-F1
#
_cell.length_a   1.000
_cell.length_b   1.000
_cell.length_c   1.000
_cell.angle_alpha   90.00
_cell.angle_beta   90.00
_cell.angle_gamma   90.00
#
_symmetry.space_group_name_H-M   'P 1'
#
loop_
_entity.id
_entity.type
_entity.pdbx_description
1 polymer ?
#
loop_
_entity_poly.entity_id
_entity_poly.type
_entity_poly.pdbx_seq_one_letter_code
_entity_poly.pdbx_strand_id
1 'polypeptide(L)'
;MSSTYTRPHPYSIFTHSVGANLAGHSLLSKLRAVSEAGFNGIELFQDDLDAFATSDEFRRIQEQGDATTVPQLQQNIFSLTPPDSPMNLNRRFSESSTASNSSSSTSATSYTTGNTASVGKPHFAVAGLDDDLLVRNDKGELVIGLDGLPMTYNAWGTCTATVYRQELAAASYIASFCDSLGLRIYSLQPLRDFEGWTKPEDQLLALRRARSRFEVMRALGADLLLICSNNQHAPATVGDLERIGDDLAQLAQFADHFGPVLVPYRTKADGSVEREAKPIRIGYEALSWGAHVDIWSRAWQAVKHADKCNVGLILDSFNTLAREYADPCTVTGITDKYDDPYAEVMKSINALITVPADKIFFLQIGDARKMQTPLVPSPNADEPRPARMIWSRGNRLFPCEYKEGAFLPTREFVKAAVRDAGYKGPWSIEVFNSSLSDQGEAVPVSHACRARAGLDRLVEEVYA
;
A
#
# COMPACT_ATOMS: atom_id res chain seq x y z
N MET A 1 -41.32 7.75 8.16
CA MET A 1 -40.73 7.09 6.97
C MET A 1 -39.23 7.35 7.04
N SER A 2 -38.44 6.34 7.43
CA SER A 2 -36.98 6.46 7.44
C SER A 2 -36.53 6.51 6.00
N SER A 3 -36.16 7.70 5.51
CA SER A 3 -35.40 7.82 4.27
C SER A 3 -34.09 7.10 4.52
N THR A 4 -33.94 5.89 3.99
CA THR A 4 -32.67 5.16 3.99
C THR A 4 -31.72 5.95 3.09
N TYR A 5 -31.01 6.90 3.68
CA TYR A 5 -29.96 7.66 3.00
C TYR A 5 -28.90 6.65 2.53
N THR A 6 -28.90 6.34 1.23
CA THR A 6 -27.89 5.50 0.62
C THR A 6 -26.63 6.34 0.45
N ARG A 7 -25.58 6.05 1.22
CA ARG A 7 -24.29 6.75 1.12
C ARG A 7 -23.74 6.64 -0.31
N PRO A 8 -23.18 7.71 -0.88
CA PRO A 8 -22.68 7.71 -2.26
C PRO A 8 -21.39 6.88 -2.42
N HIS A 9 -20.63 6.69 -1.35
CA HIS A 9 -19.38 5.92 -1.33
C HIS A 9 -19.34 4.98 -0.11
N PRO A 10 -18.67 3.81 -0.22
CA PRO A 10 -18.32 3.02 0.95
C PRO A 10 -17.38 3.81 1.87
N TYR A 11 -17.51 3.60 3.18
CA TYR A 11 -16.58 4.16 4.15
C TYR A 11 -15.52 3.16 4.56
N SER A 12 -14.28 3.62 4.63
CA SER A 12 -13.13 2.88 5.13
C SER A 12 -12.42 3.68 6.22
N ILE A 13 -11.58 3.02 7.01
CA ILE A 13 -10.74 3.67 8.02
C ILE A 13 -9.45 2.91 8.22
N PHE A 14 -8.37 3.63 8.44
CA PHE A 14 -7.09 3.09 8.81
C PHE A 14 -7.10 2.50 10.21
N THR A 15 -6.61 1.27 10.35
CA THR A 15 -6.66 0.56 11.64
C THR A 15 -5.90 1.29 12.75
N HIS A 16 -4.88 2.09 12.44
CA HIS A 16 -4.22 2.93 13.44
C HIS A 16 -5.09 4.10 13.91
N SER A 17 -5.99 4.62 13.06
CA SER A 17 -6.84 5.79 13.36
C SER A 17 -7.93 5.52 14.40
N VAL A 18 -8.04 4.29 14.87
CA VAL A 18 -8.87 3.90 16.01
C VAL A 18 -8.04 3.44 17.22
N GLY A 19 -6.72 3.60 17.19
CA GLY A 19 -5.87 3.35 18.35
C GLY A 19 -4.55 2.68 17.99
N ALA A 20 -3.48 3.10 18.69
CA ALA A 20 -2.16 2.51 18.57
C ALA A 20 -2.11 1.12 19.24
N ASN A 21 -1.56 0.14 18.52
CA ASN A 21 -1.19 -1.17 19.07
C ASN A 21 -0.22 -1.04 20.26
N LEU A 22 0.71 -0.08 20.20
CA LEU A 22 1.64 0.23 21.29
C LEU A 22 0.94 0.73 22.57
N ALA A 23 -0.32 1.17 22.47
CA ALA A 23 -1.16 1.54 23.60
C ALA A 23 -2.11 0.42 24.07
N GLY A 24 -1.84 -0.82 23.67
CA GLY A 24 -2.63 -1.99 24.09
C GLY A 24 -3.92 -2.19 23.30
N HIS A 25 -4.18 -1.40 22.26
CA HIS A 25 -5.36 -1.58 21.41
C HIS A 25 -5.13 -2.72 20.41
N SER A 26 -5.64 -3.92 20.75
CA SER A 26 -5.56 -5.10 19.88
C SER A 26 -6.18 -4.86 18.50
N LEU A 27 -5.68 -5.54 17.46
CA LEU A 27 -6.28 -5.45 16.13
C LEU A 27 -7.74 -5.93 16.15
N LEU A 28 -8.07 -6.98 16.90
CA LEU A 28 -9.44 -7.51 16.94
C LEU A 28 -10.44 -6.54 17.59
N SER A 29 -10.07 -5.85 18.68
CA SER A 29 -10.92 -4.84 19.30
C SER A 29 -11.15 -3.63 18.37
N LYS A 30 -10.11 -3.23 17.63
CA LYS A 30 -10.21 -2.15 16.64
C LYS A 30 -11.17 -2.51 15.51
N LEU A 31 -11.07 -3.72 14.95
CA LEU A 31 -11.97 -4.16 13.87
C LEU A 31 -13.43 -4.27 14.33
N ARG A 32 -13.70 -4.73 15.56
CA ARG A 32 -15.06 -4.71 16.13
C ARG A 32 -15.60 -3.29 16.23
N ALA A 33 -14.83 -2.36 16.81
CA ALA A 33 -15.23 -0.96 16.92
C ALA A 33 -15.53 -0.31 15.55
N VAL A 34 -14.73 -0.62 14.54
CA VAL A 34 -14.92 -0.14 13.16
C VAL A 34 -16.22 -0.70 12.55
N SER A 35 -16.48 -2.00 12.70
CA SER A 35 -17.72 -2.63 12.23
C SER A 35 -18.96 -2.05 12.94
N GLU A 36 -18.90 -1.92 14.27
CA GLU A 36 -19.98 -1.36 15.10
C GLU A 36 -20.29 0.11 14.76
N ALA A 37 -19.29 0.89 14.36
CA ALA A 37 -19.47 2.25 13.84
C ALA A 37 -20.03 2.31 12.40
N GLY A 38 -20.24 1.16 11.75
CA GLY A 38 -20.91 1.02 10.45
C GLY A 38 -20.03 1.35 9.24
N PHE A 39 -18.71 1.19 9.37
CA PHE A 39 -17.79 1.22 8.24
C PHE A 39 -17.98 -0.01 7.33
N ASN A 40 -17.61 0.14 6.06
CA ASN A 40 -17.67 -0.94 5.07
C ASN A 40 -16.34 -1.69 4.94
N GLY A 41 -15.26 -1.14 5.49
CA GLY A 41 -13.95 -1.73 5.38
C GLY A 41 -12.88 -0.95 6.11
N ILE A 42 -11.65 -1.40 5.90
CA ILE A 42 -10.44 -0.86 6.49
C ILE A 42 -9.35 -0.70 5.43
N GLU A 43 -8.38 0.13 5.77
CA GLU A 43 -7.02 0.00 5.28
C GLU A 43 -6.16 -0.57 6.43
N LEU A 44 -5.50 -1.70 6.19
CA LEU A 44 -4.80 -2.45 7.24
C LEU A 44 -3.38 -1.92 7.41
N PHE A 45 -3.06 -1.49 8.62
CA PHE A 45 -1.71 -1.08 8.99
C PHE A 45 -0.78 -2.30 9.13
N GLN A 46 0.36 -2.30 8.45
CA GLN A 46 1.39 -3.35 8.54
C GLN A 46 1.83 -3.56 9.99
N ASP A 47 2.08 -2.50 10.75
CA ASP A 47 2.48 -2.59 12.17
C ASP A 47 1.39 -3.23 13.05
N ASP A 48 0.10 -3.05 12.71
CA ASP A 48 -0.99 -3.73 13.42
C ASP A 48 -1.03 -5.23 13.12
N LEU A 49 -0.78 -5.60 11.86
CA LEU A 49 -0.69 -7.00 11.47
C LEU A 49 0.51 -7.68 12.15
N ASP A 50 1.67 -7.02 12.18
CA ASP A 50 2.89 -7.52 12.82
C ASP A 50 2.69 -7.71 14.34
N ALA A 51 2.08 -6.73 14.99
CA ALA A 51 1.76 -6.79 16.41
C ALA A 51 0.75 -7.91 16.71
N PHE A 52 -0.25 -8.10 15.85
CA PHE A 52 -1.19 -9.20 15.99
C PHE A 52 -0.50 -10.57 15.80
N ALA A 53 0.31 -10.72 14.75
CA ALA A 53 1.01 -11.96 14.43
C ALA A 53 1.94 -12.45 15.56
N THR A 54 2.48 -11.52 16.35
CA THR A 54 3.38 -11.80 17.48
C THR A 54 2.69 -11.82 18.84
N SER A 55 1.38 -11.54 18.90
CA SER A 55 0.62 -11.41 20.14
C SER A 55 0.31 -12.75 20.83
N ASP A 56 0.14 -12.70 22.16
CA ASP A 56 -0.39 -13.83 22.94
C ASP A 56 -1.86 -14.13 22.61
N GLU A 57 -2.61 -13.15 22.08
CA GLU A 57 -3.97 -13.34 21.58
C GLU A 57 -3.96 -14.29 20.38
N PHE A 58 -3.14 -14.01 19.37
CA PHE A 58 -3.06 -14.86 18.19
C PHE A 58 -2.47 -16.24 18.49
N ARG A 59 -1.48 -16.33 19.39
CA ARG A 59 -0.93 -17.62 19.84
C ARG A 59 -2.02 -18.51 20.45
N ARG A 60 -2.88 -17.95 21.32
CA ARG A 60 -3.99 -18.70 21.93
C ARG A 60 -5.02 -19.14 20.89
N ILE A 61 -5.32 -18.30 19.89
CA ILE A 61 -6.20 -18.66 18.76
C ILE A 61 -5.61 -19.83 17.96
N GLN A 62 -4.29 -19.86 17.75
CA GLN A 62 -3.61 -20.97 17.10
C GLN A 62 -3.68 -22.26 17.94
N GLU A 63 -3.45 -22.17 19.26
CA GLU A 63 -3.51 -23.31 20.18
C GLU A 63 -4.91 -23.91 20.30
N GLN A 64 -5.96 -23.10 20.21
CA GLN A 64 -7.36 -23.53 20.28
C GLN A 64 -7.86 -24.18 18.99
N GLY A 65 -7.09 -24.10 17.90
CA GLY A 65 -7.50 -24.62 16.58
C GLY A 65 -8.41 -23.67 15.79
N ASP A 66 -8.79 -22.52 16.34
CA ASP A 66 -9.63 -21.51 15.68
C ASP A 66 -8.88 -20.82 14.52
N ALA A 67 -7.55 -20.79 14.55
CA ALA A 67 -6.73 -20.36 13.40
C ALA A 67 -6.77 -21.35 12.21
N THR A 68 -7.26 -22.58 12.41
CA THR A 68 -7.25 -23.64 11.38
C THR A 68 -8.59 -23.87 10.68
N THR A 69 -9.67 -23.20 11.08
CA THR A 69 -10.96 -23.23 10.37
C THR A 69 -10.98 -22.25 9.20
N VAL A 70 -10.15 -22.53 8.19
CA VAL A 70 -10.39 -22.10 6.81
C VAL A 70 -11.65 -22.85 6.33
N PRO A 71 -12.66 -22.22 5.70
CA PRO A 71 -13.71 -22.95 5.02
C PRO A 71 -13.07 -23.97 4.09
N GLN A 72 -13.53 -25.23 4.11
CA GLN A 72 -13.01 -26.34 3.32
C GLN A 72 -13.12 -26.07 1.80
N LEU A 73 -12.29 -25.17 1.28
CA LEU A 73 -11.84 -25.15 -0.09
C LEU A 73 -10.58 -26.00 -0.13
N GLN A 74 -10.84 -27.29 -0.27
CA GLN A 74 -9.95 -28.37 -0.72
C GLN A 74 -8.86 -28.83 0.26
N GLN A 75 -9.18 -29.95 0.92
CA GLN A 75 -8.24 -30.95 1.44
C GLN A 75 -7.31 -31.58 0.36
N ASN A 76 -7.10 -30.95 -0.79
CA ASN A 76 -6.11 -31.36 -1.80
C ASN A 76 -4.81 -30.53 -1.75
N ILE A 77 -4.67 -29.55 -0.84
CA ILE A 77 -3.46 -28.72 -0.75
C ILE A 77 -2.40 -29.33 0.21
N PHE A 78 -2.80 -30.20 1.13
CA PHE A 78 -1.89 -30.79 2.14
C PHE A 78 -1.26 -32.15 1.76
N SER A 79 -1.37 -32.57 0.50
CA SER A 79 -0.60 -33.72 -0.04
C SER A 79 0.27 -33.36 -1.24
N LEU A 80 0.61 -32.08 -1.41
CA LEU A 80 1.60 -31.66 -2.40
C LEU A 80 3.01 -31.80 -1.80
N THR A 81 3.53 -33.02 -1.75
CA THR A 81 4.90 -33.20 -2.26
C THR A 81 4.96 -32.50 -3.62
N PRO A 82 6.03 -31.77 -3.97
CA PRO A 82 6.06 -30.94 -5.18
C PRO A 82 5.48 -31.73 -6.36
N PRO A 83 4.31 -31.37 -6.91
CA PRO A 83 3.86 -32.01 -8.12
C PRO A 83 4.90 -31.63 -9.17
N ASP A 84 5.39 -32.65 -9.86
CA ASP A 84 6.36 -32.55 -10.94
C ASP A 84 6.17 -31.24 -11.72
N SER A 85 7.19 -30.39 -11.64
CA SER A 85 7.31 -29.17 -12.42
C SER A 85 6.95 -29.48 -13.89
N PRO A 86 6.08 -28.69 -14.56
CA PRO A 86 5.68 -28.94 -15.95
C PRO A 86 6.79 -28.65 -16.97
N MET A 87 8.05 -28.81 -16.57
CA MET A 87 9.21 -28.91 -17.45
C MET A 87 9.58 -30.38 -17.71
N ASN A 88 8.76 -31.09 -18.49
CA ASN A 88 9.22 -32.15 -19.41
C ASN A 88 8.08 -32.64 -20.31
N LEU A 89 7.51 -31.75 -21.10
CA LEU A 89 6.72 -32.12 -22.29
C LEU A 89 7.57 -31.91 -23.55
N ASN A 90 8.69 -32.63 -23.61
CA ASN A 90 9.37 -33.03 -24.86
C ASN A 90 10.45 -34.09 -24.55
N ARG A 91 10.04 -35.23 -23.97
CA ARG A 91 10.88 -36.44 -23.93
C ARG A 91 10.05 -37.70 -23.63
N ARG A 92 9.02 -37.95 -24.43
CA ARG A 92 8.39 -39.28 -24.55
C ARG A 92 7.61 -39.42 -25.85
N PHE A 93 8.31 -39.21 -26.96
CA PHE A 93 8.15 -40.01 -28.16
C PHE A 93 9.49 -40.02 -28.90
N SER A 94 9.96 -41.22 -29.23
CA SER A 94 11.14 -41.53 -30.05
C SER A 94 12.50 -41.69 -29.33
N GLU A 95 12.73 -42.88 -28.77
CA GLU A 95 13.98 -43.60 -28.99
C GLU A 95 13.69 -45.03 -29.46
N SER A 96 13.81 -45.23 -30.77
CA SER A 96 14.50 -46.33 -31.49
C SER A 96 14.17 -46.08 -32.97
N SER A 97 15.09 -46.03 -33.91
CA SER A 97 16.15 -46.99 -34.21
C SER A 97 17.15 -46.40 -35.21
N THR A 98 18.42 -46.79 -35.06
CA THR A 98 19.48 -46.97 -36.08
C THR A 98 19.16 -46.64 -37.54
N ALA A 99 19.99 -45.80 -38.19
CA ALA A 99 20.81 -46.17 -39.36
C ALA A 99 21.60 -44.98 -39.93
N SER A 100 22.80 -45.32 -40.38
CA SER A 100 23.84 -44.55 -41.07
C SER A 100 23.40 -43.95 -42.42
N ASN A 101 23.94 -42.78 -42.81
CA ASN A 101 24.79 -42.60 -44.01
C ASN A 101 24.95 -41.12 -44.45
N SER A 102 26.22 -40.70 -44.50
CA SER A 102 26.92 -39.96 -45.57
C SER A 102 26.36 -38.71 -46.28
N SER A 103 27.31 -37.77 -46.46
CA SER A 103 27.49 -36.84 -47.60
C SER A 103 26.52 -35.66 -47.70
N SER A 104 26.83 -34.48 -48.23
CA SER A 104 28.02 -33.72 -48.64
C SER A 104 27.48 -32.44 -49.28
N SER A 105 28.28 -31.37 -49.38
CA SER A 105 28.08 -30.18 -50.26
C SER A 105 26.91 -29.26 -49.89
N THR A 106 26.93 -27.93 -50.07
CA THR A 106 27.81 -27.03 -50.83
C THR A 106 27.59 -25.60 -50.33
N SER A 107 28.63 -24.80 -50.52
CA SER A 107 28.75 -23.35 -50.39
C SER A 107 27.64 -22.52 -51.06
N ALA A 108 27.37 -21.32 -50.52
CA ALA A 108 27.25 -20.10 -51.32
C ALA A 108 27.35 -18.84 -50.45
N THR A 109 28.41 -18.09 -50.72
CA THR A 109 28.71 -16.71 -50.33
C THR A 109 27.78 -15.69 -50.98
N SER A 110 27.47 -14.58 -50.29
CA SER A 110 27.51 -13.22 -50.90
C SER A 110 27.70 -12.12 -49.83
N TYR A 111 28.76 -11.34 -50.02
CA TYR A 111 29.02 -10.01 -49.46
C TYR A 111 27.94 -9.00 -49.95
N THR A 112 27.69 -7.81 -49.37
CA THR A 112 28.62 -6.68 -49.18
C THR A 112 27.97 -5.57 -48.32
N THR A 113 28.77 -4.94 -47.44
CA THR A 113 28.85 -3.50 -47.02
C THR A 113 27.57 -2.69 -46.79
N GLY A 114 27.36 -1.93 -45.71
CA GLY A 114 28.23 -1.43 -44.65
C GLY A 114 27.76 -0.02 -44.26
N ASN A 115 27.51 0.25 -42.99
CA ASN A 115 27.82 1.56 -42.39
C ASN A 115 27.81 1.48 -40.86
N THR A 116 28.90 1.97 -40.27
CA THR A 116 29.20 2.03 -38.84
C THR A 116 28.85 3.39 -38.26
N ALA A 117 28.15 3.40 -37.12
CA ALA A 117 28.17 4.36 -36.00
C ALA A 117 26.81 4.28 -35.28
N SER A 118 26.64 4.29 -33.96
CA SER A 118 27.51 4.17 -32.80
C SER A 118 26.59 4.04 -31.58
N VAL A 119 26.84 3.04 -30.74
CA VAL A 119 26.76 3.01 -29.28
C VAL A 119 25.63 3.80 -28.59
N GLY A 120 24.70 3.08 -27.96
CA GLY A 120 23.69 3.65 -27.06
C GLY A 120 23.02 2.65 -26.10
N LYS A 121 23.84 1.99 -25.26
CA LYS A 121 23.56 1.34 -23.95
C LYS A 121 22.48 0.24 -23.80
N PRO A 122 22.70 -0.72 -22.87
CA PRO A 122 21.97 -1.97 -22.83
C PRO A 122 20.64 -1.83 -22.09
N HIS A 123 19.61 -2.50 -22.61
CA HIS A 123 18.46 -2.91 -21.83
C HIS A 123 18.96 -3.60 -20.55
N PHE A 124 18.64 -3.04 -19.38
CA PHE A 124 18.83 -3.74 -18.12
C PHE A 124 18.03 -5.04 -18.18
N ALA A 125 18.75 -6.15 -18.10
CA ALA A 125 18.17 -7.49 -18.12
C ALA A 125 17.17 -7.61 -16.96
N VAL A 126 15.93 -7.98 -17.31
CA VAL A 126 14.91 -8.43 -16.38
C VAL A 126 15.49 -9.60 -15.59
N ALA A 127 15.68 -9.42 -14.29
CA ALA A 127 16.08 -10.50 -13.40
C ALA A 127 15.06 -11.64 -13.50
N GLY A 128 15.58 -12.86 -13.66
CA GLY A 128 14.83 -14.08 -13.97
C GLY A 128 13.63 -14.29 -13.04
N LEU A 129 12.45 -14.31 -13.65
CA LEU A 129 11.21 -14.74 -13.04
C LEU A 129 11.32 -16.24 -12.76
N ASP A 130 11.30 -16.63 -11.47
CA ASP A 130 10.50 -17.75 -10.91
C ASP A 130 11.03 -18.36 -9.58
N ASP A 131 12.06 -17.81 -8.91
CA ASP A 131 12.47 -18.32 -7.56
C ASP A 131 13.20 -17.28 -6.65
N ASP A 132 12.67 -16.06 -6.55
CA ASP A 132 13.43 -14.86 -6.14
C ASP A 132 13.27 -14.36 -4.69
N LEU A 133 12.34 -14.91 -3.92
CA LEU A 133 12.08 -14.42 -2.55
C LEU A 133 12.82 -15.21 -1.46
N LEU A 134 13.77 -16.05 -1.84
CA LEU A 134 14.73 -16.64 -0.92
C LEU A 134 16.00 -15.79 -0.85
N VAL A 135 16.50 -15.58 0.37
CA VAL A 135 17.73 -14.81 0.59
C VAL A 135 18.92 -15.66 0.18
N ARG A 136 19.80 -15.08 -0.63
CA ARG A 136 21.06 -15.70 -1.06
C ARG A 136 22.26 -14.81 -0.71
N ASN A 137 23.39 -15.43 -0.39
CA ASN A 137 24.65 -14.73 -0.14
C ASN A 137 25.34 -14.32 -1.46
N ASP A 138 26.50 -13.67 -1.37
CA ASP A 138 27.28 -13.21 -2.53
C ASP A 138 27.75 -14.35 -3.45
N LYS A 139 27.71 -15.61 -2.99
CA LYS A 139 28.02 -16.81 -3.77
C LYS A 139 26.78 -17.46 -4.40
N GLY A 140 25.59 -16.90 -4.20
CA GLY A 140 24.31 -17.45 -4.67
C GLY A 140 23.74 -18.58 -3.81
N GLU A 141 24.37 -18.89 -2.67
CA GLU A 141 23.94 -19.94 -1.75
C GLU A 141 22.79 -19.44 -0.87
N LEU A 142 21.83 -20.32 -0.55
CA LEU A 142 20.72 -19.98 0.34
C LEU A 142 21.23 -19.61 1.74
N VAL A 143 20.78 -18.47 2.25
CA VAL A 143 21.02 -18.08 3.64
C VAL A 143 20.04 -18.81 4.53
N ILE A 144 20.55 -19.59 5.47
CA ILE A 144 19.75 -20.35 6.44
C ILE A 144 19.55 -19.50 7.70
N GLY A 145 18.29 -19.35 8.10
CA GLY A 145 17.91 -18.60 9.30
C GLY A 145 18.16 -19.40 10.57
N LEU A 146 17.97 -18.73 11.72
CA LEU A 146 18.12 -19.36 13.05
C LEU A 146 17.09 -20.47 13.31
N ASP A 147 16.02 -20.51 12.53
CA ASP A 147 15.00 -21.56 12.53
C ASP A 147 15.38 -22.78 11.67
N GLY A 148 16.57 -22.80 11.08
CA GLY A 148 17.07 -23.90 10.25
C GLY A 148 16.46 -23.95 8.85
N LEU A 149 15.73 -22.91 8.44
CA LEU A 149 15.06 -22.82 7.13
C LEU A 149 15.68 -21.72 6.25
N PRO A 150 15.56 -21.81 4.91
CA PRO A 150 15.96 -20.72 4.03
C PRO A 150 15.24 -19.41 4.39
N MET A 151 16.00 -18.33 4.57
CA MET A 151 15.47 -17.01 4.87
C MET A 151 14.69 -16.42 3.69
N THR A 152 13.78 -15.50 3.98
CA THR A 152 12.95 -14.79 2.99
C THR A 152 12.88 -13.29 3.31
N TYR A 153 11.92 -12.57 2.73
CA TYR A 153 11.71 -11.14 2.91
C TYR A 153 10.34 -10.84 3.50
N ASN A 154 10.23 -9.76 4.27
CA ASN A 154 8.97 -9.13 4.65
C ASN A 154 8.98 -7.62 4.36
N ALA A 155 8.03 -6.86 4.90
CA ALA A 155 7.95 -5.39 4.73
C ALA A 155 9.22 -4.65 5.19
N TRP A 156 9.97 -5.22 6.14
CA TRP A 156 11.10 -4.59 6.82
C TRP A 156 12.46 -5.02 6.27
N GLY A 157 12.53 -6.11 5.51
CA GLY A 157 13.79 -6.64 4.98
C GLY A 157 13.84 -8.15 5.03
N THR A 158 15.01 -8.71 5.29
CA THR A 158 15.18 -10.16 5.43
C THR A 158 14.55 -10.65 6.74
N CYS A 159 13.92 -11.82 6.70
CA CYS A 159 13.33 -12.46 7.87
C CYS A 159 13.46 -13.98 7.79
N THR A 160 13.19 -14.66 8.90
CA THR A 160 13.14 -16.13 8.93
C THR A 160 11.86 -16.65 8.29
N ALA A 161 11.89 -17.88 7.77
CA ALA A 161 10.69 -18.49 7.19
C ALA A 161 9.56 -18.63 8.22
N THR A 162 9.90 -18.86 9.49
CA THR A 162 8.94 -18.92 10.59
C THR A 162 8.21 -17.60 10.80
N VAL A 163 8.92 -16.46 10.83
CA VAL A 163 8.31 -15.13 10.96
C VAL A 163 7.36 -14.83 9.81
N TYR A 164 7.79 -15.11 8.58
CA TYR A 164 6.96 -14.91 7.39
C TYR A 164 5.69 -15.79 7.39
N ARG A 165 5.81 -17.07 7.77
CA ARG A 165 4.65 -17.97 7.89
C ARG A 165 3.68 -17.51 8.98
N GLN A 166 4.19 -16.97 10.08
CA GLN A 166 3.37 -16.44 11.16
C GLN A 166 2.56 -15.22 10.68
N GLU A 167 3.19 -14.32 9.91
CA GLU A 167 2.51 -13.20 9.26
C GLU A 167 1.39 -13.68 8.31
N LEU A 168 1.65 -14.69 7.47
CA LEU A 168 0.63 -15.25 6.56
C LEU A 168 -0.54 -15.89 7.31
N ALA A 169 -0.27 -16.60 8.40
CA ALA A 169 -1.32 -17.18 9.24
C ALA A 169 -2.17 -16.09 9.89
N ALA A 170 -1.53 -15.04 10.41
CA ALA A 170 -2.21 -13.88 10.99
C ALA A 170 -3.08 -13.16 9.95
N ALA A 171 -2.54 -12.93 8.75
CA ALA A 171 -3.27 -12.34 7.63
C ALA A 171 -4.52 -13.14 7.26
N SER A 172 -4.41 -14.46 7.16
CA SER A 172 -5.53 -15.35 6.84
C SER A 172 -6.63 -15.31 7.91
N TYR A 173 -6.23 -15.24 9.19
CA TYR A 173 -7.18 -15.08 10.30
C TYR A 173 -7.87 -13.72 10.24
N ILE A 174 -7.12 -12.63 10.04
CA ILE A 174 -7.69 -11.28 9.94
C ILE A 174 -8.65 -11.16 8.76
N ALA A 175 -8.38 -11.79 7.63
CA ALA A 175 -9.31 -11.86 6.51
C ALA A 175 -10.64 -12.50 6.92
N SER A 176 -10.58 -13.65 7.57
CA SER A 176 -11.77 -14.38 8.04
C SER A 176 -12.54 -13.60 9.12
N PHE A 177 -11.81 -12.92 10.01
CA PHE A 177 -12.41 -12.08 11.04
C PHE A 177 -13.11 -10.86 10.43
N CYS A 178 -12.50 -10.20 9.45
CA CYS A 178 -13.12 -9.10 8.71
C CYS A 178 -14.37 -9.56 7.94
N ASP A 179 -14.33 -10.74 7.31
CA ASP A 179 -15.50 -11.35 6.66
C ASP A 179 -16.67 -11.51 7.64
N SER A 180 -16.40 -12.02 8.86
CA SER A 180 -17.42 -12.17 9.91
C SER A 180 -18.03 -10.85 10.37
N LEU A 181 -17.29 -9.75 10.23
CA LEU A 181 -17.69 -8.39 10.60
C LEU A 181 -18.26 -7.60 9.42
N GLY A 182 -18.31 -8.18 8.22
CA GLY A 182 -18.72 -7.50 6.99
C GLY A 182 -17.77 -6.38 6.55
N LEU A 183 -16.49 -6.45 6.93
CA LEU A 183 -15.47 -5.46 6.58
C LEU A 183 -14.63 -5.93 5.39
N ARG A 184 -14.51 -5.09 4.36
CA ARG A 184 -13.51 -5.28 3.29
C ARG A 184 -12.15 -4.75 3.73
N ILE A 185 -11.08 -5.49 3.46
CA ILE A 185 -9.71 -4.97 3.55
C ILE A 185 -9.37 -4.34 2.20
N TYR A 186 -9.41 -3.01 2.11
CA TYR A 186 -9.19 -2.30 0.86
C TYR A 186 -7.71 -2.22 0.46
N SER A 187 -6.82 -2.06 1.44
CA SER A 187 -5.39 -1.95 1.19
C SER A 187 -4.56 -2.53 2.33
N LEU A 188 -3.33 -2.94 1.99
CA LEU A 188 -2.24 -3.18 2.93
C LEU A 188 -1.30 -1.98 2.86
N GLN A 189 -1.04 -1.35 4.01
CA GLN A 189 -0.28 -0.11 4.04
C GLN A 189 0.49 0.10 5.35
N PRO A 190 1.53 0.94 5.36
CA PRO A 190 2.26 1.45 4.20
C PRO A 190 3.43 0.53 3.82
N LEU A 191 3.79 0.49 2.54
CA LEU A 191 5.13 0.10 2.12
C LEU A 191 5.99 1.37 2.00
N ARG A 192 7.15 1.38 2.67
CA ARG A 192 8.04 2.55 2.76
C ARG A 192 9.33 2.36 1.95
N ASP A 193 9.89 3.49 1.54
CA ASP A 193 11.25 3.59 0.97
C ASP A 193 11.46 2.68 -0.25
N PHE A 194 10.56 2.78 -1.23
CA PHE A 194 10.54 1.89 -2.39
C PHE A 194 11.34 2.43 -3.58
N GLU A 195 10.99 3.63 -4.06
CA GLU A 195 11.47 4.18 -5.32
C GLU A 195 12.80 4.94 -5.17
N GLY A 196 13.52 5.08 -6.29
CA GLY A 196 14.55 6.08 -6.46
C GLY A 196 15.93 5.69 -5.93
N TRP A 197 16.14 4.46 -5.44
CA TRP A 197 17.46 4.01 -4.95
C TRP A 197 18.54 4.09 -6.02
N THR A 198 19.69 4.71 -5.69
CA THR A 198 20.83 4.85 -6.60
C THR A 198 21.65 3.57 -6.74
N LYS A 199 21.75 2.83 -5.64
CA LYS A 199 22.47 1.57 -5.56
C LYS A 199 21.60 0.40 -6.03
N PRO A 200 22.05 -0.41 -7.00
CA PRO A 200 21.29 -1.57 -7.47
C PRO A 200 20.89 -2.55 -6.37
N GLU A 201 21.74 -2.74 -5.36
CA GLU A 201 21.48 -3.61 -4.22
C GLU A 201 20.31 -3.12 -3.33
N ASP A 202 20.22 -1.80 -3.11
CA ASP A 202 19.14 -1.19 -2.32
C ASP A 202 17.82 -1.21 -3.11
N GLN A 203 17.89 -0.93 -4.42
CA GLN A 203 16.74 -1.07 -5.33
C GLN A 203 16.21 -2.51 -5.34
N LEU A 204 17.11 -3.50 -5.44
CA LEU A 204 16.72 -4.91 -5.41
C LEU A 204 16.11 -5.31 -4.05
N LEU A 205 16.65 -4.80 -2.94
CA LEU A 205 16.07 -5.01 -1.62
C LEU A 205 14.66 -4.41 -1.52
N ALA A 206 14.46 -3.18 -2.00
CA ALA A 206 13.15 -2.54 -2.04
C ALA A 206 12.12 -3.34 -2.85
N LEU A 207 12.52 -3.83 -4.03
CA LEU A 207 11.69 -4.72 -4.86
C LEU A 207 11.34 -6.03 -4.15
N ARG A 208 12.31 -6.67 -3.47
CA ARG A 208 12.06 -7.91 -2.72
C ARG A 208 11.13 -7.70 -1.53
N ARG A 209 11.28 -6.60 -0.79
CA ARG A 209 10.33 -6.20 0.27
C ARG A 209 8.93 -6.02 -0.30
N ALA A 210 8.79 -5.24 -1.37
CA ALA A 210 7.51 -5.00 -2.02
C ALA A 210 6.83 -6.29 -2.52
N ARG A 211 7.56 -7.13 -3.27
CA ARG A 211 7.07 -8.40 -3.81
C ARG A 211 6.65 -9.39 -2.72
N SER A 212 7.35 -9.41 -1.58
CA SER A 212 7.00 -10.28 -0.45
C SER A 212 5.61 -10.02 0.12
N ARG A 213 5.01 -8.86 -0.19
CA ARG A 213 3.67 -8.50 0.29
C ARG A 213 2.56 -9.15 -0.51
N PHE A 214 2.81 -9.62 -1.74
CA PHE A 214 1.75 -10.13 -2.62
C PHE A 214 1.05 -11.38 -2.06
N GLU A 215 1.77 -12.28 -1.42
CA GLU A 215 1.15 -13.43 -0.72
C GLU A 215 0.37 -13.00 0.52
N VAL A 216 0.87 -12.01 1.26
CA VAL A 216 0.14 -11.44 2.40
C VAL A 216 -1.16 -10.79 1.92
N MET A 217 -1.11 -10.04 0.83
CA MET A 217 -2.29 -9.45 0.17
C MET A 217 -3.27 -10.51 -0.31
N ARG A 218 -2.78 -11.62 -0.88
CA ARG A 218 -3.61 -12.77 -1.27
C ARG A 218 -4.31 -13.40 -0.05
N ALA A 219 -3.59 -13.58 1.05
CA ALA A 219 -4.15 -14.10 2.30
C ALA A 219 -5.20 -13.16 2.91
N LEU A 220 -4.96 -11.85 2.85
CA LEU A 220 -5.89 -10.81 3.31
C LEU A 220 -7.12 -10.68 2.39
N GLY A 221 -6.98 -10.98 1.10
CA GLY A 221 -7.96 -10.58 0.09
C GLY A 221 -7.95 -9.06 -0.16
N ALA A 222 -6.78 -8.41 -0.06
CA ALA A 222 -6.58 -6.99 -0.31
C ALA A 222 -5.91 -6.77 -1.67
N ASP A 223 -6.51 -5.97 -2.54
CA ASP A 223 -6.04 -5.77 -3.93
C ASP A 223 -5.23 -4.49 -4.15
N LEU A 224 -4.99 -3.68 -3.12
CA LEU A 224 -4.20 -2.44 -3.21
C LEU A 224 -3.02 -2.46 -2.23
N LEU A 225 -1.81 -2.28 -2.76
CA LEU A 225 -0.61 -1.99 -1.97
C LEU A 225 -0.37 -0.48 -2.00
N LEU A 226 -0.40 0.17 -0.83
CA LEU A 226 -0.06 1.59 -0.71
C LEU A 226 1.45 1.73 -0.52
N ILE A 227 2.08 2.51 -1.40
CA ILE A 227 3.48 2.90 -1.32
C ILE A 227 3.53 4.39 -1.06
N CYS A 228 4.09 4.77 0.08
CA CYS A 228 4.33 6.18 0.38
C CYS A 228 5.68 6.60 -0.20
N SER A 229 5.76 7.83 -0.72
CA SER A 229 6.98 8.41 -1.28
C SER A 229 8.18 8.27 -0.34
N ASN A 230 9.32 7.89 -0.90
CA ASN A 230 10.57 7.65 -0.19
C ASN A 230 11.01 8.90 0.59
N ASN A 231 11.45 8.71 1.84
CA ASN A 231 11.93 9.77 2.71
C ASN A 231 13.48 9.79 2.83
N GLN A 232 14.17 8.88 2.16
CA GLN A 232 15.63 8.91 2.05
C GLN A 232 16.03 9.97 1.01
N HIS A 233 16.98 10.84 1.37
CA HIS A 233 17.45 11.94 0.52
C HIS A 233 18.66 11.56 -0.36
N ALA A 234 19.00 12.43 -1.31
CA ALA A 234 20.24 12.33 -2.06
C ALA A 234 21.48 12.34 -1.13
N PRO A 235 22.55 11.58 -1.46
CA PRO A 235 22.75 10.80 -2.69
C PRO A 235 22.26 9.34 -2.62
N ALA A 236 21.60 8.91 -1.54
CA ALA A 236 21.10 7.53 -1.43
C ALA A 236 19.97 7.25 -2.43
N THR A 237 19.18 8.27 -2.75
CA THR A 237 18.10 8.23 -3.72
C THR A 237 18.19 9.38 -4.73
N VAL A 238 17.56 9.20 -5.89
CA VAL A 238 17.37 10.22 -6.92
C VAL A 238 15.90 10.56 -7.08
N GLY A 239 15.64 11.82 -7.45
CA GLY A 239 14.30 12.34 -7.65
C GLY A 239 13.82 12.33 -9.09
N ASP A 240 14.58 11.77 -10.03
CA ASP A 240 14.22 11.73 -11.45
C ASP A 240 12.89 10.98 -11.64
N LEU A 241 11.89 11.66 -12.24
CA LEU A 241 10.55 11.09 -12.42
C LEU A 241 10.55 9.85 -13.31
N GLU A 242 11.50 9.76 -14.24
CA GLU A 242 11.67 8.60 -15.11
C GLU A 242 12.07 7.38 -14.28
N ARG A 243 13.10 7.53 -13.42
CA ARG A 243 13.55 6.48 -12.52
C ARG A 243 12.45 6.03 -11.55
N ILE A 244 11.74 6.99 -10.95
CA ILE A 244 10.65 6.68 -10.03
C ILE A 244 9.52 5.95 -10.76
N GLY A 245 9.15 6.42 -11.95
CA GLY A 245 8.14 5.77 -12.79
C GLY A 245 8.52 4.36 -13.20
N ASP A 246 9.79 4.14 -13.59
CA ASP A 246 10.34 2.82 -13.93
C ASP A 246 10.27 1.85 -12.76
N ASP A 247 10.63 2.28 -11.54
CA ASP A 247 10.55 1.46 -10.33
C ASP A 247 9.11 1.01 -10.05
N LEU A 248 8.14 1.94 -10.15
CA LEU A 248 6.71 1.63 -9.99
C LEU A 248 6.21 0.69 -11.09
N ALA A 249 6.61 0.93 -12.34
CA ALA A 249 6.23 0.09 -13.48
C ALA A 249 6.80 -1.33 -13.38
N GLN A 250 8.00 -1.47 -12.81
CA GLN A 250 8.62 -2.77 -12.55
C GLN A 250 7.85 -3.56 -11.49
N LEU A 251 7.46 -2.92 -10.38
CA LEU A 251 6.64 -3.60 -9.36
C LEU A 251 5.28 -4.02 -9.90
N ALA A 252 4.65 -3.19 -10.73
CA ALA A 252 3.41 -3.52 -11.41
C ALA A 252 3.51 -4.74 -12.33
N GLN A 253 4.64 -4.91 -13.03
CA GLN A 253 4.87 -6.12 -13.85
C GLN A 253 4.96 -7.37 -12.96
N PHE A 254 5.59 -7.28 -11.80
CA PHE A 254 5.60 -8.39 -10.85
C PHE A 254 4.21 -8.68 -10.30
N ALA A 255 3.39 -7.66 -10.04
CA ALA A 255 2.00 -7.82 -9.61
C ALA A 255 1.15 -8.53 -10.68
N ASP A 256 1.34 -8.18 -11.95
CA ASP A 256 0.66 -8.85 -13.08
C ASP A 256 1.07 -10.33 -13.20
N HIS A 257 2.37 -10.63 -13.10
CA HIS A 257 2.89 -12.01 -13.14
C HIS A 257 2.40 -12.85 -11.96
N PHE A 258 2.31 -12.25 -10.78
CA PHE A 258 1.79 -12.91 -9.57
C PHE A 258 0.32 -13.32 -9.72
N GLY A 259 -0.44 -12.57 -10.51
CA GLY A 259 -1.85 -12.82 -10.77
C GLY A 259 -2.79 -12.20 -9.74
N PRO A 260 -4.10 -12.45 -9.88
CA PRO A 260 -5.11 -11.78 -9.09
C PRO A 260 -5.20 -12.30 -7.65
N VAL A 261 -5.79 -11.49 -6.78
CA VAL A 261 -6.25 -11.86 -5.43
C VAL A 261 -7.76 -12.03 -5.41
N LEU A 262 -8.27 -12.83 -4.49
CA LEU A 262 -9.71 -13.06 -4.31
C LEU A 262 -10.27 -12.12 -3.23
N VAL A 263 -10.89 -11.03 -3.65
CA VAL A 263 -11.46 -10.03 -2.73
C VAL A 263 -12.92 -10.37 -2.39
N PRO A 264 -13.39 -10.06 -1.17
CA PRO A 264 -14.81 -10.13 -0.83
C PRO A 264 -15.66 -9.25 -1.76
N TYR A 265 -16.68 -9.85 -2.37
CA TYR A 265 -17.63 -9.16 -3.25
C TYR A 265 -19.01 -9.00 -2.60
N ARG A 266 -19.54 -10.09 -2.04
CA ARG A 266 -20.88 -10.10 -1.44
C ARG A 266 -21.01 -11.20 -0.38
N THR A 267 -21.66 -10.89 0.72
CA THR A 267 -22.12 -11.90 1.68
C THR A 267 -23.47 -12.47 1.22
N LYS A 268 -23.56 -13.79 1.12
CA LYS A 268 -24.78 -14.52 0.77
C LYS A 268 -25.70 -14.65 2.00
N ALA A 269 -26.95 -15.03 1.75
CA ALA A 269 -27.96 -15.19 2.80
C ALA A 269 -27.60 -16.29 3.83
N ASP A 270 -26.74 -17.25 3.45
CA ASP A 270 -26.25 -18.32 4.32
C ASP A 270 -25.00 -17.92 5.12
N GLY A 271 -24.54 -16.67 5.01
CA GLY A 271 -23.36 -16.16 5.68
C GLY A 271 -22.03 -16.41 4.94
N SER A 272 -22.04 -17.14 3.82
CA SER A 272 -20.82 -17.33 3.02
C SER A 272 -20.43 -16.07 2.24
N VAL A 273 -19.14 -15.81 2.09
CA VAL A 273 -18.61 -14.67 1.34
C VAL A 273 -18.25 -15.10 -0.08
N GLU A 274 -18.95 -14.54 -1.06
CA GLU A 274 -18.59 -14.64 -2.47
C GLU A 274 -17.39 -13.74 -2.76
N ARG A 275 -16.42 -14.27 -3.50
CA ARG A 275 -15.18 -13.58 -3.83
C ARG A 275 -15.02 -13.39 -5.33
N GLU A 276 -14.43 -12.28 -5.72
CA GLU A 276 -14.10 -11.96 -7.12
C GLU A 276 -12.59 -11.79 -7.29
N ALA A 277 -12.07 -12.19 -8.45
CA ALA A 277 -10.67 -11.99 -8.79
C ALA A 277 -10.41 -10.51 -9.13
N LYS A 278 -9.42 -9.89 -8.48
CA LYS A 278 -8.92 -8.54 -8.79
C LYS A 278 -7.42 -8.54 -8.99
N PRO A 279 -6.89 -7.75 -9.94
CA PRO A 279 -5.44 -7.58 -10.07
C PRO A 279 -4.90 -6.89 -8.81
N ILE A 280 -3.66 -7.20 -8.44
CA ILE A 280 -2.93 -6.40 -7.45
C ILE A 280 -2.63 -5.04 -8.08
N ARG A 281 -3.00 -3.99 -7.36
CA ARG A 281 -2.81 -2.58 -7.73
C ARG A 281 -1.73 -1.96 -6.84
N ILE A 282 -0.91 -1.12 -7.45
CA ILE A 282 0.13 -0.33 -6.78
C ILE A 282 -0.38 1.12 -6.70
N GLY A 283 -0.65 1.57 -5.48
CA GLY A 283 -1.04 2.95 -5.21
C GLY A 283 0.14 3.75 -4.69
N TYR A 284 0.43 4.90 -5.31
CA TYR A 284 1.53 5.76 -4.90
C TYR A 284 1.02 7.03 -4.24
N GLU A 285 1.50 7.30 -3.03
CA GLU A 285 1.09 8.43 -2.18
C GLU A 285 2.26 9.39 -1.97
N ALA A 286 2.05 10.70 -2.15
CA ALA A 286 3.04 11.72 -1.81
C ALA A 286 2.92 12.11 -0.32
N LEU A 287 3.96 11.81 0.47
CA LEU A 287 4.05 12.32 1.84
C LEU A 287 4.43 13.79 1.83
N SER A 288 3.85 14.61 2.70
CA SER A 288 4.18 16.04 2.82
C SER A 288 5.63 16.35 3.26
N TRP A 289 6.41 15.30 3.51
CA TRP A 289 7.84 15.31 3.83
C TRP A 289 8.64 14.32 2.98
N GLY A 290 8.11 13.82 1.86
CA GLY A 290 8.85 12.95 0.94
C GLY A 290 10.13 13.63 0.44
N ALA A 291 11.19 12.84 0.22
CA ALA A 291 12.51 13.39 -0.10
C ALA A 291 12.55 14.05 -1.48
N HIS A 292 11.86 13.45 -2.45
CA HIS A 292 11.81 13.91 -3.84
C HIS A 292 10.40 14.10 -4.38
N VAL A 293 9.40 13.45 -3.78
CA VAL A 293 7.99 13.54 -4.16
C VAL A 293 7.21 13.88 -2.91
N ASP A 294 6.78 15.13 -2.79
CA ASP A 294 6.09 15.63 -1.60
C ASP A 294 4.76 16.35 -1.88
N ILE A 295 4.34 16.37 -3.15
CA ILE A 295 3.06 16.91 -3.62
C ILE A 295 2.37 15.91 -4.55
N TRP A 296 1.04 15.90 -4.54
CA TRP A 296 0.24 14.95 -5.33
C TRP A 296 0.52 15.07 -6.83
N SER A 297 0.76 16.28 -7.33
CA SER A 297 0.97 16.53 -8.76
C SER A 297 2.25 15.89 -9.27
N ARG A 298 3.28 15.78 -8.42
CA ARG A 298 4.53 15.09 -8.73
C ARG A 298 4.39 13.58 -8.64
N ALA A 299 3.63 13.06 -7.66
CA ALA A 299 3.26 11.66 -7.62
C ALA A 299 2.45 11.25 -8.87
N TRP A 300 1.54 12.12 -9.34
CA TRP A 300 0.83 11.90 -10.59
C TRP A 300 1.77 11.83 -11.81
N GLN A 301 2.79 12.69 -11.88
CA GLN A 301 3.78 12.63 -12.96
C GLN A 301 4.54 11.30 -12.96
N ALA A 302 4.92 10.78 -11.79
CA ALA A 302 5.54 9.46 -11.65
C ALA A 302 4.60 8.33 -12.08
N VAL A 303 3.34 8.34 -11.62
CA VAL A 303 2.30 7.37 -12.02
C VAL A 303 2.07 7.41 -13.54
N LYS A 304 2.05 8.62 -14.12
CA LYS A 304 1.90 8.81 -15.57
C LYS A 304 3.11 8.27 -16.33
N HIS A 305 4.33 8.44 -15.81
CA HIS A 305 5.53 7.89 -16.42
C HIS A 305 5.55 6.36 -16.36
N ALA A 306 5.10 5.78 -15.24
CA ALA A 306 5.02 4.33 -15.08
C ALA A 306 4.13 3.66 -16.15
N ASP A 307 3.07 4.36 -16.60
CA ASP A 307 2.18 3.96 -17.69
C ASP A 307 1.67 2.50 -17.60
N LYS A 308 1.23 2.10 -16.40
CA LYS A 308 0.63 0.78 -16.14
C LYS A 308 -0.79 0.90 -15.64
N CYS A 309 -1.70 0.06 -16.14
CA CYS A 309 -3.12 0.09 -15.73
C CYS A 309 -3.32 -0.22 -14.24
N ASN A 310 -2.42 -1.01 -13.62
CA ASN A 310 -2.42 -1.35 -12.20
C ASN A 310 -1.51 -0.44 -11.35
N VAL A 311 -1.07 0.72 -11.87
CA VAL A 311 -0.41 1.79 -11.09
C VAL A 311 -1.29 3.04 -11.08
N GLY A 312 -1.53 3.57 -9.89
CA GLY A 312 -2.43 4.70 -9.67
C GLY A 312 -2.01 5.57 -8.48
N LEU A 313 -2.65 6.73 -8.38
CA LEU A 313 -2.46 7.72 -7.34
C LEU A 313 -3.29 7.38 -6.10
N ILE A 314 -2.71 7.57 -4.93
CA ILE A 314 -3.42 7.66 -3.66
C ILE A 314 -3.41 9.12 -3.24
N LEU A 315 -4.60 9.66 -2.96
CA LEU A 315 -4.78 11.04 -2.52
C LEU A 315 -4.98 11.04 -1.00
N ASP A 316 -4.11 11.71 -0.26
CA ASP A 316 -4.30 12.03 1.16
C ASP A 316 -4.51 13.54 1.31
N SER A 317 -5.65 13.93 1.91
CA SER A 317 -6.00 15.33 2.12
C SER A 317 -5.05 16.03 3.10
N PHE A 318 -4.66 15.39 4.20
CA PHE A 318 -3.68 15.96 5.11
C PHE A 318 -2.34 16.15 4.39
N ASN A 319 -1.79 15.13 3.74
CA ASN A 319 -0.46 15.27 3.12
C ASN A 319 -0.45 16.37 2.05
N THR A 320 -1.49 16.45 1.22
CA THR A 320 -1.62 17.53 0.23
C THR A 320 -1.71 18.90 0.90
N LEU A 321 -2.67 19.08 1.81
CA LEU A 321 -2.97 20.40 2.40
C LEU A 321 -1.88 20.83 3.41
N ALA A 322 -1.23 19.89 4.09
CA ALA A 322 -0.08 20.15 4.95
C ALA A 322 1.14 20.62 4.17
N ARG A 323 1.30 20.18 2.91
CA ARG A 323 2.39 20.63 2.06
C ARG A 323 2.09 21.95 1.37
N GLU A 324 0.86 22.12 0.88
CA GLU A 324 0.54 23.18 -0.08
C GLU A 324 -0.22 24.37 0.52
N TYR A 325 -0.82 24.22 1.70
CA TYR A 325 -1.60 25.27 2.36
C TYR A 325 -1.11 25.59 3.78
N ALA A 326 -0.87 24.57 4.59
CA ALA A 326 -0.51 24.73 5.99
C ALA A 326 1.01 24.75 6.22
N ASP A 327 1.40 25.33 7.35
CA ASP A 327 2.77 25.23 7.84
C ASP A 327 2.80 25.21 9.37
N PRO A 328 3.19 24.08 10.00
CA PRO A 328 3.20 23.95 11.45
C PRO A 328 4.27 24.82 12.14
N CYS A 329 5.16 25.46 11.38
CA CYS A 329 6.20 26.35 11.88
C CYS A 329 5.77 27.84 11.89
N THR A 330 4.58 28.15 11.40
CA THR A 330 4.03 29.52 11.38
C THR A 330 3.08 29.76 12.54
N VAL A 331 2.93 31.03 12.95
CA VAL A 331 1.99 31.43 14.02
C VAL A 331 0.54 31.20 13.61
N THR A 332 0.22 31.38 12.32
CA THR A 332 -1.14 31.21 11.80
C THR A 332 -1.50 29.76 11.53
N GLY A 333 -0.50 28.87 11.43
CA GLY A 333 -0.62 27.50 10.95
C GLY A 333 -0.78 27.39 9.43
N ILE A 334 -0.74 28.51 8.71
CA ILE A 334 -0.91 28.64 7.26
C ILE A 334 0.42 29.13 6.67
N THR A 335 0.79 28.65 5.49
CA THR A 335 2.06 29.05 4.88
C THR A 335 2.10 30.57 4.59
N ASP A 336 3.19 31.22 4.99
CA ASP A 336 3.45 32.64 4.67
C ASP A 336 4.16 32.82 3.32
N LYS A 337 4.22 31.76 2.50
CA LYS A 337 4.90 31.77 1.18
C LYS A 337 4.18 32.64 0.14
N TYR A 338 2.88 32.86 0.33
CA TYR A 338 2.02 33.53 -0.64
C TYR A 338 1.16 34.58 0.06
N ASP A 339 0.82 35.66 -0.64
CA ASP A 339 -0.07 36.71 -0.11
C ASP A 339 -1.49 36.17 0.14
N ASP A 340 -1.95 35.23 -0.69
CA ASP A 340 -3.22 34.50 -0.53
C ASP A 340 -2.99 32.99 -0.65
N PRO A 341 -2.60 32.32 0.46
CA PRO A 341 -2.35 30.88 0.47
C PRO A 341 -3.58 30.03 0.08
N TYR A 342 -4.79 30.53 0.35
CA TYR A 342 -6.02 29.82 0.02
C TYR A 342 -6.24 29.82 -1.50
N ALA A 343 -6.08 30.97 -2.17
CA ALA A 343 -6.17 31.03 -3.62
C ALA A 343 -5.11 30.14 -4.30
N GLU A 344 -3.89 30.07 -3.76
CA GLU A 344 -2.84 29.20 -4.32
C GLU A 344 -3.16 27.71 -4.18
N VAL A 345 -3.59 27.25 -2.99
CA VAL A 345 -3.96 25.82 -2.84
C VAL A 345 -5.18 25.47 -3.69
N MET A 346 -6.14 26.38 -3.88
CA MET A 346 -7.28 26.13 -4.74
C MET A 346 -6.90 25.93 -6.21
N LYS A 347 -5.83 26.56 -6.71
CA LYS A 347 -5.31 26.26 -8.06
C LYS A 347 -4.85 24.81 -8.17
N SER A 348 -4.16 24.31 -7.15
CA SER A 348 -3.70 22.92 -7.09
C SER A 348 -4.87 21.94 -6.95
N ILE A 349 -5.80 22.19 -6.03
CA ILE A 349 -7.01 21.39 -5.84
C ILE A 349 -7.81 21.29 -7.15
N ASN A 350 -8.05 22.43 -7.82
CA ASN A 350 -8.79 22.45 -9.08
C ASN A 350 -8.06 21.69 -10.20
N ALA A 351 -6.74 21.56 -10.15
CA ALA A 351 -5.97 20.80 -11.12
C ALA A 351 -6.16 19.27 -11.00
N LEU A 352 -6.79 18.77 -9.92
CA LEU A 352 -7.15 17.35 -9.80
C LEU A 352 -8.03 16.86 -10.96
N ILE A 353 -8.83 17.75 -11.58
CA ILE A 353 -9.63 17.43 -12.78
C ILE A 353 -8.80 16.88 -13.94
N THR A 354 -7.48 17.13 -13.93
CA THR A 354 -6.56 16.63 -14.97
C THR A 354 -6.12 15.18 -14.76
N VAL A 355 -6.41 14.60 -13.59
CA VAL A 355 -6.12 13.19 -13.29
C VAL A 355 -7.30 12.32 -13.73
N PRO A 356 -7.10 11.31 -14.58
CA PRO A 356 -8.15 10.37 -14.93
C PRO A 356 -8.72 9.66 -13.70
N ALA A 357 -10.05 9.55 -13.61
CA ALA A 357 -10.74 8.95 -12.47
C ALA A 357 -10.26 7.52 -12.14
N ASP A 358 -9.97 6.72 -13.17
CA ASP A 358 -9.47 5.35 -13.06
C ASP A 358 -8.03 5.28 -12.56
N LYS A 359 -7.30 6.40 -12.55
CA LYS A 359 -5.96 6.54 -11.97
C LYS A 359 -5.97 7.00 -10.52
N ILE A 360 -7.11 7.33 -9.94
CA ILE A 360 -7.23 7.62 -8.51
C ILE A 360 -7.69 6.33 -7.82
N PHE A 361 -6.73 5.60 -7.22
CA PHE A 361 -6.99 4.29 -6.65
C PHE A 361 -7.58 4.33 -5.24
N PHE A 362 -7.30 5.41 -4.51
CA PHE A 362 -7.74 5.56 -3.12
C PHE A 362 -7.77 7.03 -2.68
N LEU A 363 -8.65 7.34 -1.72
CA LEU A 363 -8.80 8.66 -1.11
C LEU A 363 -8.81 8.51 0.41
N GLN A 364 -7.78 9.06 1.03
CA GLN A 364 -7.59 9.16 2.47
C GLN A 364 -7.92 10.58 2.93
N ILE A 365 -8.71 10.66 3.98
CA ILE A 365 -9.31 11.89 4.48
C ILE A 365 -8.87 12.09 5.92
N GLY A 366 -8.13 13.17 6.13
CA GLY A 366 -7.70 13.68 7.42
C GLY A 366 -7.62 15.20 7.37
N ASP A 367 -8.08 15.85 8.44
CA ASP A 367 -7.87 17.26 8.71
C ASP A 367 -6.73 17.41 9.74
N ALA A 368 -6.48 18.60 10.26
CA ALA A 368 -5.56 18.80 11.38
C ALA A 368 -5.91 20.03 12.21
N ARG A 369 -5.44 20.04 13.47
CA ARG A 369 -5.42 21.23 14.31
C ARG A 369 -4.09 21.97 14.18
N LYS A 370 -4.14 23.29 14.40
CA LYS A 370 -2.93 24.12 14.49
C LYS A 370 -2.07 23.71 15.68
N MET A 371 -0.76 23.89 15.55
CA MET A 371 0.15 23.77 16.69
C MET A 371 -0.15 24.89 17.69
N GLN A 372 -0.23 24.55 18.99
CA GLN A 372 -0.40 25.56 20.05
C GLN A 372 0.78 26.53 20.09
N THR A 373 1.99 25.98 19.93
CA THR A 373 3.23 26.71 19.73
C THR A 373 3.82 26.27 18.41
N PRO A 374 4.16 27.20 17.48
CA PRO A 374 4.77 26.83 16.21
C PRO A 374 6.00 25.96 16.41
N LEU A 375 6.15 24.95 15.57
CA LEU A 375 7.34 24.11 15.57
C LEU A 375 8.55 24.91 15.07
N VAL A 376 9.73 24.56 15.56
CA VAL A 376 10.98 25.02 14.96
C VAL A 376 11.13 24.32 13.60
N PRO A 377 11.48 25.04 12.52
CA PRO A 377 11.73 24.42 11.22
C PRO A 377 12.71 23.25 11.32
N SER A 378 12.27 22.07 10.89
CA SER A 378 13.03 20.82 10.94
C SER A 378 12.80 20.00 9.67
N PRO A 379 13.74 19.14 9.24
CA PRO A 379 14.87 18.60 10.01
C PRO A 379 15.99 19.63 10.29
N ASN A 380 16.58 19.57 11.48
CA ASN A 380 17.73 20.36 11.93
C ASN A 380 18.61 19.54 12.91
N ALA A 381 19.63 20.16 13.51
CA ALA A 381 20.59 19.47 14.38
C ALA A 381 19.97 18.88 15.67
N ASP A 382 18.95 19.53 16.23
CA ASP A 382 18.31 19.13 17.48
C ASP A 382 17.06 18.26 17.24
N GLU A 383 16.43 18.42 16.08
CA GLU A 383 15.24 17.69 15.67
C GLU A 383 15.43 17.16 14.23
N PRO A 384 15.88 15.91 14.07
CA PRO A 384 16.15 15.33 12.75
C PRO A 384 14.86 14.95 11.99
N ARG A 385 13.68 14.97 12.62
CA ARG A 385 12.42 14.65 11.95
C ARG A 385 11.87 15.90 11.25
N PRO A 386 11.29 15.77 10.04
CA PRO A 386 10.60 16.88 9.38
C PRO A 386 9.43 17.44 10.22
N ALA A 387 9.27 18.76 10.26
CA ALA A 387 8.24 19.41 11.09
C ALA A 387 6.82 18.93 10.75
N ARG A 388 6.54 18.70 9.47
CA ARG A 388 5.25 18.15 9.00
C ARG A 388 5.03 16.70 9.46
N MET A 389 6.09 15.90 9.58
CA MET A 389 5.99 14.55 10.13
C MET A 389 5.63 14.58 11.62
N ILE A 390 6.26 15.47 12.38
CA ILE A 390 5.95 15.69 13.81
C ILE A 390 4.50 16.12 13.97
N TRP A 391 4.07 17.10 13.17
CA TRP A 391 2.70 17.59 13.18
C TRP A 391 1.69 16.49 12.83
N SER A 392 1.93 15.77 11.72
CA SER A 392 1.10 14.66 11.25
C SER A 392 0.89 13.62 12.34
N ARG A 393 1.94 13.19 13.05
CA ARG A 393 1.86 12.07 14.01
C ARG A 393 1.06 12.36 15.27
N GLY A 394 0.72 13.63 15.56
CA GLY A 394 0.06 14.01 16.81
C GLY A 394 -1.17 14.89 16.66
N ASN A 395 -1.43 15.45 15.49
CA ASN A 395 -2.38 16.56 15.33
C ASN A 395 -3.31 16.45 14.13
N ARG A 396 -3.35 15.31 13.42
CA ARG A 396 -4.44 15.08 12.47
C ARG A 396 -5.77 14.98 13.24
N LEU A 397 -6.85 15.39 12.59
CA LEU A 397 -8.21 15.35 13.11
C LEU A 397 -9.12 14.64 12.11
N PHE A 398 -10.24 14.10 12.59
CA PHE A 398 -11.27 13.61 11.68
C PHE A 398 -11.89 14.78 10.93
N PRO A 399 -12.43 14.57 9.71
CA PRO A 399 -13.03 15.65 8.94
C PRO A 399 -14.18 16.32 9.71
N CYS A 400 -14.32 17.63 9.49
CA CYS A 400 -15.36 18.46 10.11
C CYS A 400 -15.32 18.50 11.65
N GLU A 401 -14.18 18.21 12.30
CA GLU A 401 -13.97 18.42 13.74
C GLU A 401 -13.59 19.88 14.07
N TYR A 402 -14.42 20.83 13.62
CA TYR A 402 -14.15 22.27 13.78
C TYR A 402 -14.03 22.71 15.25
N LYS A 403 -14.75 22.04 16.16
CA LYS A 403 -14.65 22.28 17.61
C LYS A 403 -13.27 21.90 18.17
N GLU A 404 -12.60 20.94 17.56
CA GLU A 404 -11.26 20.49 17.93
C GLU A 404 -10.15 21.28 17.19
N GLY A 405 -10.55 22.21 16.32
CA GLY A 405 -9.64 23.10 15.60
C GLY A 405 -9.29 22.67 14.18
N ALA A 406 -10.07 21.76 13.56
CA ALA A 406 -9.95 21.46 12.14
C ALA A 406 -10.02 22.75 11.30
N PHE A 407 -9.07 22.94 10.38
CA PHE A 407 -8.94 24.18 9.61
C PHE A 407 -8.47 24.00 8.16
N LEU A 408 -8.13 22.77 7.75
CA LEU A 408 -7.66 22.54 6.39
C LEU A 408 -8.83 22.65 5.38
N PRO A 409 -8.56 23.01 4.11
CA PRO A 409 -9.53 22.98 3.00
C PRO A 409 -9.95 21.54 2.59
N THR A 410 -10.25 20.68 3.57
CA THR A 410 -10.53 19.25 3.39
C THR A 410 -11.77 19.04 2.53
N ARG A 411 -12.81 19.86 2.73
CA ARG A 411 -14.04 19.82 1.94
C ARG A 411 -13.77 20.09 0.47
N GLU A 412 -13.02 21.15 0.16
CA GLU A 412 -12.67 21.53 -1.20
C GLU A 412 -11.84 20.45 -1.89
N PHE A 413 -10.85 19.89 -1.19
CA PHE A 413 -10.02 18.80 -1.69
C PHE A 413 -10.84 17.56 -2.03
N VAL A 414 -11.70 17.10 -1.11
CA VAL A 414 -12.55 15.92 -1.32
C VAL A 414 -13.59 16.16 -2.42
N LYS A 415 -14.17 17.36 -2.48
CA LYS A 415 -15.08 17.75 -3.57
C LYS A 415 -14.38 17.67 -4.93
N ALA A 416 -13.18 18.21 -5.06
CA ALA A 416 -12.43 18.15 -6.31
C ALA A 416 -12.07 16.72 -6.72
N ALA A 417 -11.60 15.89 -5.79
CA ALA A 417 -11.29 14.48 -6.07
C ALA A 417 -12.52 13.70 -6.56
N VAL A 418 -13.69 13.92 -5.94
CA VAL A 418 -14.90 13.14 -6.19
C VAL A 418 -15.75 13.69 -7.33
N ARG A 419 -16.03 14.99 -7.32
CA ARG A 419 -16.95 15.63 -8.29
C ARG A 419 -16.25 16.00 -9.58
N ASP A 420 -15.03 16.54 -9.48
CA ASP A 420 -14.35 17.12 -10.63
C ASP A 420 -13.45 16.07 -11.30
N ALA A 421 -12.61 15.38 -10.53
CA ALA A 421 -11.77 14.29 -11.02
C ALA A 421 -12.51 12.94 -11.17
N GLY A 422 -13.70 12.81 -10.57
CA GLY A 422 -14.59 11.67 -10.80
C GLY A 422 -14.26 10.40 -10.01
N TYR A 423 -13.52 10.48 -8.90
CA TYR A 423 -13.23 9.33 -8.04
C TYR A 423 -14.50 8.66 -7.51
N LYS A 424 -14.55 7.32 -7.57
CA LYS A 424 -15.72 6.51 -7.15
C LYS A 424 -15.42 5.48 -6.06
N GLY A 425 -14.18 5.39 -5.61
CA GLY A 425 -13.78 4.43 -4.59
C GLY A 425 -14.26 4.80 -3.17
N PRO A 426 -13.80 4.07 -2.15
CA PRO A 426 -14.17 4.34 -0.76
C PRO A 426 -13.61 5.69 -0.28
N TRP A 427 -14.33 6.31 0.64
CA TRP A 427 -13.82 7.43 1.44
C TRP A 427 -13.17 6.83 2.68
N SER A 428 -11.84 6.85 2.75
CA SER A 428 -11.09 6.30 3.88
C SER A 428 -10.68 7.40 4.85
N ILE A 429 -10.74 7.13 6.15
CA ILE A 429 -10.18 8.00 7.18
C ILE A 429 -8.75 7.59 7.47
N GLU A 430 -7.82 8.54 7.37
CA GLU A 430 -6.46 8.38 7.86
C GLU A 430 -6.09 9.54 8.79
N VAL A 431 -6.03 9.24 10.08
CA VAL A 431 -5.74 10.17 11.16
C VAL A 431 -4.70 9.56 12.09
N PHE A 432 -3.66 10.34 12.35
CA PHE A 432 -2.69 10.14 13.42
C PHE A 432 -2.87 11.26 14.45
N ASN A 433 -3.30 10.91 15.65
CA ASN A 433 -3.55 11.85 16.74
C ASN A 433 -2.91 11.35 18.03
N SER A 434 -2.44 12.26 18.88
CA SER A 434 -1.89 11.92 20.20
C SER A 434 -2.86 11.11 21.06
N SER A 435 -4.17 11.32 20.94
CA SER A 435 -5.19 10.58 21.70
C SER A 435 -5.31 9.11 21.31
N LEU A 436 -4.68 8.67 20.22
CA LEU A 436 -4.62 7.26 19.83
C LEU A 436 -3.69 6.44 20.72
N SER A 437 -2.85 7.11 21.53
CA SER A 437 -1.92 6.49 22.48
C SER A 437 -2.48 6.41 23.90
N ASP A 438 -3.70 6.90 24.13
CA ASP A 438 -4.37 6.82 25.42
C ASP A 438 -4.70 5.36 25.74
N GLN A 439 -4.38 4.87 26.94
CA GLN A 439 -4.55 3.44 27.29
C GLN A 439 -6.01 3.01 27.54
N GLY A 440 -6.99 3.88 27.26
CA GLY A 440 -8.40 3.62 27.59
C GLY A 440 -9.04 2.61 26.65
N GLU A 441 -9.78 1.62 27.20
CA GLU A 441 -10.49 0.62 26.39
C GLU A 441 -11.55 1.23 25.46
N ALA A 442 -12.05 2.42 25.78
CA ALA A 442 -13.01 3.16 24.96
C ALA A 442 -12.39 3.84 23.74
N VAL A 443 -11.05 3.89 23.61
CA VAL A 443 -10.37 4.61 22.52
C VAL A 443 -10.79 4.12 21.14
N PRO A 444 -10.80 2.80 20.83
CA PRO A 444 -11.27 2.31 19.54
C PRO A 444 -12.70 2.69 19.19
N VAL A 445 -13.63 2.48 20.12
CA VAL A 445 -15.04 2.79 19.89
C VAL A 445 -15.25 4.29 19.71
N SER A 446 -14.64 5.11 20.57
CA SER A 446 -14.74 6.57 20.52
C SER A 446 -14.21 7.13 19.20
N HIS A 447 -13.03 6.69 18.76
CA HIS A 447 -12.41 7.18 17.53
C HIS A 447 -13.15 6.68 16.28
N ALA A 448 -13.62 5.43 16.27
CA ALA A 448 -14.46 4.92 15.17
C ALA A 448 -15.76 5.74 15.04
N CYS A 449 -16.43 6.05 16.15
CA CYS A 449 -17.63 6.88 16.16
C CYS A 449 -17.37 8.32 15.69
N ARG A 450 -16.27 8.94 16.15
CA ARG A 450 -15.87 10.29 15.72
C ARG A 450 -15.56 10.35 14.23
N ALA A 451 -14.80 9.39 13.73
CA ALA A 451 -14.48 9.23 12.31
C ALA A 451 -15.74 9.08 11.47
N ARG A 452 -16.68 8.22 11.91
CA ARG A 452 -17.96 8.03 11.24
C ARG A 452 -18.76 9.33 11.16
N ALA A 453 -18.91 10.02 12.29
CA ALA A 453 -19.65 11.27 12.35
C ALA A 453 -19.02 12.37 11.48
N GLY A 454 -17.68 12.39 11.38
CA GLY A 454 -16.95 13.29 10.48
C GLY A 454 -17.25 13.03 9.01
N LEU A 455 -17.22 11.76 8.57
CA LEU A 455 -17.56 11.40 7.19
C LEU A 455 -19.02 11.73 6.84
N ASP A 456 -19.97 11.46 7.74
CA ASP A 456 -21.38 11.77 7.49
C ASP A 456 -21.59 13.29 7.29
N ARG A 457 -20.95 14.14 8.12
CA ARG A 457 -20.96 15.60 7.91
C ARG A 457 -20.26 16.02 6.62
N LEU A 458 -19.10 15.44 6.31
CA LEU A 458 -18.35 15.78 5.11
C LEU A 458 -19.14 15.45 3.84
N VAL A 459 -19.89 14.35 3.83
CA VAL A 459 -20.79 14.02 2.71
C VAL A 459 -21.84 15.12 2.54
N GLU A 460 -22.46 15.60 3.62
CA GLU A 460 -23.40 16.73 3.53
C GLU A 460 -22.73 17.97 2.95
N GLU A 461 -21.51 18.32 3.40
CA GLU A 461 -20.78 19.50 2.91
C GLU A 461 -20.31 19.41 1.45
N VAL A 462 -19.97 18.21 0.97
CA VAL A 462 -19.50 17.98 -0.41
C VAL A 462 -20.67 17.88 -1.40
N TYR A 463 -21.85 17.45 -0.94
CA TYR A 463 -23.03 17.21 -1.76
C TYR A 463 -24.14 18.27 -1.61
N ALA A 464 -24.03 19.19 -0.66
CA ALA A 464 -24.80 20.43 -0.63
C ALA A 464 -24.45 21.33 -1.82
#